data_AF-A0A1F2R0X8-F1
#
_entry.id   AF-A0A1F2R0X8-F1
#
_cell.length_a   1.000
_cell.length_b   1.000
_cell.length_c   1.000
_cell.angle_alpha   90.00
_cell.angle_beta   90.00
_cell.angle_gamma   90.00
#
_symmetry.space_group_name_H-M   'P 1'
#
loop_
_entity.id
_entity.type
_entity.pdbx_description
1 polymer ?
#
loop_
_entity_poly.entity_id
_entity_poly.type
_entity_poly.pdbx_seq_one_letter_code
_entity_poly.pdbx_strand_id
1 'polypeptide(L)'
;MPLHGRWQKLGPECTWPCHIQRVEGWIDGLDRIHKLRGVNFCVDLSATPYFLGRVGQEANRPFPWVVSDFPLTDAIESGLVKIPQLAVRDTTGAEIPGYFNIWKWILPQLSSAERGGKKGSVKPEAVLKWANTPISMLGGLWEELRAEWEQSQDDPRPPVFILVCKNTAIAKVLYEWLAENKPPMGIPPSKIGGFRNVDGRLNTIRVDSKVVNDTDTGHAKSDESQWMRFTLDTVGRTAWPRDQQGRPLYPEGFEDLAKKRGQPLHPPGRDVRCIVSVGMLTEGWDCNTVTHIVGLRPFMSQLLCEQVVGRGLRRRTYELGANDLMTEEVAKVFGVPFQVIPFKANPTSATKPTQKRHHVCALPGRARLEIRFPRVEGCRGHARFRTSGTRDDPTDLVAGAI
;
A
#
# COMPACT_ATOMS: atom_id res chain seq x y z
N MET A 1 19.05 21.65 -25.41
CA MET A 1 20.25 20.79 -25.28
C MET A 1 19.93 19.46 -25.95
N PRO A 2 20.79 18.94 -26.83
CA PRO A 2 20.53 17.67 -27.49
C PRO A 2 20.57 16.54 -26.44
N LEU A 3 19.56 15.67 -26.45
CA LEU A 3 19.56 14.39 -25.73
C LEU A 3 20.61 13.48 -26.39
N HIS A 4 21.87 13.64 -26.01
CA HIS A 4 22.94 12.67 -26.26
C HIS A 4 23.14 11.82 -25.00
N GLY A 5 22.09 11.09 -24.63
CA GLY A 5 22.18 9.96 -23.73
C GLY A 5 21.90 8.71 -24.55
N ARG A 6 22.94 8.10 -25.12
CA ARG A 6 22.82 6.80 -25.76
C ARG A 6 22.58 5.80 -24.63
N TRP A 7 21.33 5.44 -24.36
CA TRP A 7 21.00 4.39 -23.40
C TRP A 7 21.67 3.09 -23.86
N GLN A 8 22.69 2.65 -23.14
CA GLN A 8 23.44 1.44 -23.47
C GLN A 8 22.51 0.24 -23.36
N LYS A 9 22.26 -0.44 -24.49
CA LYS A 9 21.78 -1.81 -24.49
C LYS A 9 22.85 -2.68 -23.82
N LEU A 10 22.61 -3.09 -22.58
CA LEU A 10 23.38 -4.15 -21.95
C LEU A 10 23.05 -5.48 -22.68
N GLY A 11 24.10 -6.27 -22.95
CA GLY A 11 24.06 -7.43 -23.84
C GLY A 11 23.11 -8.57 -23.42
N PRO A 12 22.93 -9.58 -24.31
CA PRO A 12 21.82 -10.53 -24.29
C PRO A 12 21.88 -11.63 -23.22
N GLU A 13 22.86 -11.64 -22.30
CA GLU A 13 23.10 -12.77 -21.39
C GLU A 13 22.70 -12.55 -19.93
N CYS A 14 22.00 -11.47 -19.59
CA CYS A 14 21.50 -11.27 -18.24
C CYS A 14 20.01 -11.61 -18.14
N THR A 15 19.69 -12.72 -17.46
CA THR A 15 18.34 -13.01 -16.99
C THR A 15 17.98 -12.04 -15.85
N TRP A 16 17.29 -10.95 -16.19
CA TRP A 16 16.89 -9.90 -15.25
C TRP A 16 15.51 -10.14 -14.62
N PRO A 17 15.24 -9.63 -13.40
CA PRO A 17 13.91 -9.65 -12.78
C PRO A 17 12.88 -8.81 -13.58
N CYS A 18 11.64 -9.31 -13.68
CA CYS A 18 10.59 -8.76 -14.56
C CYS A 18 10.17 -7.30 -14.32
N HIS A 19 10.53 -6.68 -13.20
CA HIS A 19 10.29 -5.25 -12.95
C HIS A 19 10.93 -4.37 -14.03
N ILE A 20 12.05 -4.80 -14.61
CA ILE A 20 12.72 -4.09 -15.71
C ILE A 20 11.88 -4.18 -17.00
N GLN A 21 11.19 -5.28 -17.29
CA GLN A 21 10.41 -5.45 -18.53
C GLN A 21 9.17 -4.55 -18.61
N ARG A 22 8.54 -4.22 -17.46
CA ARG A 22 7.34 -3.35 -17.44
C ARG A 22 7.71 -1.88 -17.54
N VAL A 23 8.82 -1.51 -16.90
CA VAL A 23 9.48 -0.21 -17.07
C VAL A 23 9.97 -0.06 -18.51
N GLU A 24 10.53 -1.11 -19.12
CA GLU A 24 10.87 -1.15 -20.55
C GLU A 24 9.65 -0.93 -21.46
N GLY A 25 8.47 -1.47 -21.14
CA GLY A 25 7.26 -1.24 -21.95
C GLY A 25 6.73 0.19 -21.90
N TRP A 26 6.72 0.82 -20.71
CA TRP A 26 6.34 2.23 -20.55
C TRP A 26 7.37 3.17 -21.18
N ILE A 27 8.66 2.91 -20.94
CA ILE A 27 9.77 3.69 -21.50
C ILE A 27 9.83 3.50 -23.02
N ASP A 28 9.65 2.29 -23.56
CA ASP A 28 9.56 2.04 -25.01
C ASP A 28 8.33 2.75 -25.60
N GLY A 29 7.23 2.81 -24.85
CA GLY A 29 6.07 3.63 -25.19
C GLY A 29 6.41 5.12 -25.31
N LEU A 30 7.10 5.68 -24.31
CA LEU A 30 7.57 7.06 -24.32
C LEU A 30 8.59 7.31 -25.45
N ASP A 31 9.48 6.37 -25.71
CA ASP A 31 10.47 6.43 -26.80
C ASP A 31 9.79 6.43 -28.17
N ARG A 32 8.75 5.59 -28.36
CA ARG A 32 7.94 5.59 -29.59
C ARG A 32 7.22 6.92 -29.78
N ILE A 33 6.61 7.46 -28.72
CA ILE A 33 5.94 8.77 -28.76
C ILE A 33 6.95 9.88 -29.09
N HIS A 34 8.11 9.87 -28.42
CA HIS A 34 9.18 10.83 -28.65
C HIS A 34 9.71 10.75 -30.09
N LYS A 35 9.88 9.54 -30.63
CA LYS A 35 10.33 9.33 -32.02
C LYS A 35 9.34 9.86 -33.06
N LEU A 36 8.04 9.73 -32.82
CA LEU A 36 7.01 10.13 -33.79
C LEU A 36 6.58 11.60 -33.66
N ARG A 37 6.53 12.14 -32.44
CA ARG A 37 5.95 13.47 -32.16
C ARG A 37 6.86 14.39 -31.37
N GLY A 38 7.93 13.88 -30.79
CA GLY A 38 8.72 14.58 -29.77
C GLY A 38 8.00 14.61 -28.42
N VAL A 39 8.73 14.36 -27.35
CA VAL A 39 8.29 14.66 -25.98
C VAL A 39 9.03 15.94 -25.57
N ASN A 40 8.27 17.02 -25.40
CA ASN A 40 8.84 18.33 -25.08
C ASN A 40 9.32 18.41 -23.61
N PHE A 41 8.67 17.67 -22.73
CA PHE A 41 8.94 17.67 -21.29
C PHE A 41 8.45 16.36 -20.67
N CYS A 42 9.25 15.78 -19.79
CA CYS A 42 8.91 14.58 -19.04
C CYS A 42 9.28 14.80 -17.58
N VAL A 43 8.33 14.57 -16.67
CA VAL A 43 8.55 14.56 -15.22
C VAL A 43 8.30 13.15 -14.75
N ASP A 44 9.31 12.55 -14.11
CA ASP A 44 9.19 11.26 -13.45
C ASP A 44 8.97 11.47 -11.94
N LEU A 45 7.93 10.85 -11.40
CA LEU A 45 7.58 10.88 -9.98
C LEU A 45 7.81 9.49 -9.40
N SER A 46 9.07 9.12 -9.25
CA SER A 46 9.47 7.79 -8.77
C SER A 46 9.73 7.78 -7.27
N ALA A 47 9.28 6.72 -6.59
CA ALA A 47 9.39 6.56 -5.13
C ALA A 47 10.78 6.07 -4.67
N THR A 48 11.64 5.62 -5.59
CA THR A 48 12.98 5.10 -5.26
C THR A 48 13.97 5.39 -6.40
N PRO A 49 14.32 6.65 -6.67
CA PRO A 49 15.18 7.00 -7.79
C PRO A 49 16.67 6.78 -7.48
N TYR A 50 17.02 5.62 -6.92
CA TYR A 50 18.37 5.27 -6.47
C TYR A 50 18.89 4.00 -7.15
N PHE A 51 20.20 3.87 -7.26
CA PHE A 51 20.81 2.61 -7.67
C PHE A 51 20.61 1.52 -6.60
N LEU A 52 19.72 0.56 -6.88
CA LEU A 52 19.46 -0.62 -6.06
C LEU A 52 20.61 -1.63 -6.20
N GLY A 53 20.99 -2.24 -5.07
CA GLY A 53 22.23 -3.02 -4.91
C GLY A 53 22.55 -4.03 -6.01
N ARG A 54 23.36 -3.58 -6.98
CA ARG A 54 24.34 -4.33 -7.79
C ARG A 54 25.47 -3.43 -8.34
N VAL A 55 25.47 -2.13 -8.02
CA VAL A 55 26.36 -1.12 -8.63
C VAL A 55 27.31 -0.53 -7.58
N GLY A 56 28.31 -1.32 -7.16
CA GLY A 56 29.52 -0.86 -6.46
C GLY A 56 29.34 0.29 -5.43
N GLN A 57 30.23 1.28 -5.49
CA GLN A 57 30.24 2.47 -4.61
C GLN A 57 29.09 3.46 -4.87
N GLU A 58 28.26 3.24 -5.89
CA GLU A 58 27.15 4.15 -6.25
C GLU A 58 25.79 3.70 -5.70
N ALA A 59 25.75 2.62 -4.92
CA ALA A 59 24.52 2.17 -4.25
C ALA A 59 23.95 3.28 -3.35
N ASN A 60 22.63 3.47 -3.40
CA ASN A 60 21.90 4.53 -2.67
C ASN A 60 22.22 5.97 -3.12
N ARG A 61 22.89 6.19 -4.25
CA ARG A 61 23.00 7.52 -4.87
C ARG A 61 21.76 7.80 -5.73
N PRO A 62 21.14 9.00 -5.64
CA PRO A 62 20.07 9.39 -6.54
C PRO A 62 20.53 9.33 -7.99
N PHE A 63 19.61 9.04 -8.91
CA PHE A 63 19.90 9.15 -10.33
C PHE A 63 20.29 10.58 -10.70
N PRO A 64 21.21 10.78 -11.66
CA PRO A 64 21.76 12.11 -11.97
C PRO A 64 20.73 13.09 -12.54
N TRP A 65 19.55 12.60 -12.96
CA TRP A 65 18.43 13.42 -13.44
C TRP A 65 17.38 13.72 -12.36
N VAL A 66 17.62 13.34 -11.10
CA VAL A 66 16.77 13.76 -9.98
C VAL A 66 16.98 15.25 -9.76
N VAL A 67 15.89 16.02 -9.89
CA VAL A 67 15.90 17.49 -9.72
C VAL A 67 15.42 17.89 -8.33
N SER A 68 14.59 17.07 -7.68
CA SER A 68 14.10 17.26 -6.32
C SER A 68 13.91 15.90 -5.67
N ASP A 69 14.45 15.72 -4.47
CA ASP A 69 14.09 14.63 -3.56
C ASP A 69 13.08 15.13 -2.52
N PHE A 70 12.24 14.22 -2.03
CA PHE A 70 11.32 14.50 -0.92
C PHE A 70 11.30 13.27 -0.01
N PRO A 71 12.19 13.21 1.00
CA PRO A 71 12.37 12.02 1.81
C PRO A 71 11.14 11.74 2.67
N LEU A 72 11.02 10.48 3.12
CA LEU A 72 9.90 10.06 3.96
C LEU A 72 9.82 10.83 5.27
N THR A 73 10.94 11.26 5.85
CA THR A 73 10.99 12.12 7.04
C THR A 73 10.24 13.43 6.79
N ASP A 74 10.56 14.13 5.70
CA ASP A 74 9.92 15.40 5.34
C ASP A 74 8.42 15.21 5.06
N ALA A 75 8.05 14.08 4.46
CA ALA A 75 6.64 13.72 4.26
C ALA A 75 5.89 13.51 5.59
N ILE A 76 6.54 12.95 6.60
CA ILE A 76 5.97 12.76 7.95
C ILE A 76 5.88 14.12 8.66
N GLU A 77 6.95 14.91 8.65
CA GLU A 77 7.01 16.22 9.33
C GLU A 77 6.05 17.25 8.72
N SER A 78 5.86 17.21 7.41
CA SER A 78 4.86 18.03 6.70
C SER A 78 3.41 17.52 6.86
N GLY A 79 3.21 16.37 7.51
CA GLY A 79 1.89 15.77 7.74
C GLY A 79 1.22 15.18 6.49
N LEU A 80 1.96 15.03 5.39
CA LEU A 80 1.47 14.48 4.12
C LEU A 80 1.21 12.97 4.19
N VAL A 81 1.84 12.28 5.14
CA VAL A 81 1.65 10.85 5.40
C VAL A 81 1.29 10.60 6.87
N LYS A 82 0.82 9.39 7.17
CA LYS A 82 0.61 8.92 8.55
C LYS A 82 1.94 8.79 9.28
N ILE A 83 1.89 8.90 10.60
CA ILE A 83 3.04 8.73 11.48
C ILE A 83 3.15 7.24 11.87
N PRO A 84 4.28 6.57 11.59
CA PRO A 84 4.50 5.20 12.07
C PRO A 84 4.71 5.18 13.58
N GLN A 85 3.79 4.55 14.31
CA GLN A 85 3.91 4.30 15.75
C GLN A 85 4.53 2.92 15.97
N LEU A 86 5.80 2.91 16.37
CA LEU A 86 6.56 1.70 16.64
C LEU A 86 6.25 1.17 18.05
N ALA A 87 6.58 -0.10 18.30
CA ALA A 87 6.51 -0.65 19.66
C ALA A 87 7.49 0.11 20.58
N VAL A 88 6.98 0.97 21.47
CA VAL A 88 7.80 1.75 22.44
C VAL A 88 7.93 1.03 23.79
N ARG A 89 7.07 0.04 24.08
CA ARG A 89 7.13 -0.76 25.31
C ARG A 89 6.70 -2.21 25.04
N ASP A 90 7.46 -3.16 25.56
CA ASP A 90 6.99 -4.52 25.79
C ASP A 90 6.73 -4.73 27.29
N THR A 91 6.12 -5.85 27.68
CA THR A 91 5.86 -6.19 29.09
C THR A 91 7.12 -6.50 29.90
N THR A 92 8.32 -6.40 29.30
CA THR A 92 9.59 -6.82 29.90
C THR A 92 10.43 -5.66 30.41
N GLY A 93 10.17 -4.42 29.96
CA GLY A 93 10.88 -3.23 30.42
C GLY A 93 12.29 -3.04 29.85
N ALA A 94 12.63 -3.73 28.74
CA ALA A 94 13.93 -3.62 28.09
C ALA A 94 14.13 -2.30 27.32
N GLU A 95 15.39 -1.85 27.20
CA GLU A 95 15.81 -0.59 26.55
C GLU A 95 15.45 -0.54 25.05
N ILE A 96 15.41 -1.71 24.39
CA ILE A 96 14.82 -1.89 23.06
C ILE A 96 13.64 -2.84 23.20
N PRO A 97 12.40 -2.40 22.95
CA PRO A 97 11.23 -3.27 23.01
C PRO A 97 11.39 -4.46 22.05
N GLY A 98 11.24 -5.69 22.53
CA GLY A 98 11.39 -6.90 21.73
C GLY A 98 10.51 -6.92 20.48
N TYR A 99 9.38 -6.21 20.53
CA TYR A 99 8.45 -6.07 19.41
C TYR A 99 8.87 -5.02 18.35
N PHE A 100 9.97 -4.30 18.55
CA PHE A 100 10.59 -3.48 17.50
C PHE A 100 11.10 -4.36 16.33
N ASN A 101 11.66 -5.53 16.64
CA ASN A 101 12.09 -6.52 15.65
C ASN A 101 11.72 -7.93 16.11
N ILE A 102 10.47 -8.32 15.84
CA ILE A 102 9.90 -9.61 16.24
C ILE A 102 10.73 -10.76 15.69
N TRP A 103 11.20 -10.70 14.44
CA TRP A 103 11.99 -11.79 13.88
C TRP A 103 13.30 -12.02 14.66
N LYS A 104 14.03 -10.95 14.97
CA LYS A 104 15.27 -11.04 15.77
C LYS A 104 14.98 -11.44 17.23
N TRP A 105 13.85 -11.02 17.78
CA TRP A 105 13.42 -11.37 19.14
C TRP A 105 13.03 -12.85 19.28
N ILE A 106 12.33 -13.43 18.29
CA ILE A 106 11.91 -14.84 18.32
C ILE A 106 13.10 -15.79 18.21
N LEU A 107 14.09 -15.49 17.35
CA LEU A 107 15.16 -16.45 17.02
C LEU A 107 15.92 -17.05 18.23
N PRO A 108 16.33 -16.27 19.25
CA PRO A 108 16.97 -16.82 20.45
C PRO A 108 16.08 -17.74 21.28
N GLN A 109 14.75 -17.54 21.24
CA GLN A 109 13.77 -18.28 22.02
C GLN A 109 13.43 -19.65 21.42
N LEU A 110 13.88 -19.92 20.19
CA LEU A 110 13.67 -21.18 19.50
C LEU A 110 14.74 -22.20 19.90
N SER A 111 14.31 -23.43 20.17
CA SER A 111 15.21 -24.58 20.32
C SER A 111 15.97 -24.87 19.02
N SER A 112 17.10 -25.59 19.12
CA SER A 112 17.89 -26.00 17.96
C SER A 112 17.09 -26.80 16.93
N ALA A 113 16.12 -27.61 17.39
CA ALA A 113 15.22 -28.39 16.54
C ALA A 113 14.17 -27.52 15.83
N GLU A 114 13.66 -26.47 16.49
CA GLU A 114 12.70 -25.53 15.92
C GLU A 114 13.33 -24.57 14.90
N ARG A 115 14.63 -24.27 15.04
CA ARG A 115 15.38 -23.48 14.05
C ARG A 115 15.66 -24.24 12.75
N GLY A 116 15.47 -25.56 12.73
CA GLY A 116 15.74 -26.41 11.56
C GLY A 116 17.19 -26.88 11.43
N GLY A 117 18.04 -26.73 12.46
CA GLY A 117 19.45 -27.13 12.39
C GLY A 117 20.27 -26.37 11.35
N LYS A 118 21.31 -26.99 10.77
CA LYS A 118 22.26 -26.33 9.82
C LYS A 118 21.69 -26.02 8.43
N LYS A 119 20.59 -26.67 8.01
CA LYS A 119 20.03 -26.56 6.65
C LYS A 119 18.50 -26.37 6.59
N GLY A 120 17.79 -26.53 7.71
CA GLY A 120 16.34 -26.44 7.75
C GLY A 120 15.85 -25.00 7.93
N SER A 121 14.61 -24.76 7.49
CA SER A 121 13.89 -23.53 7.81
C SER A 121 13.32 -23.59 9.22
N VAL A 122 13.12 -22.42 9.82
CA VAL A 122 12.41 -22.28 11.10
C VAL A 122 11.01 -22.90 10.99
N LYS A 123 10.61 -23.70 11.99
CA LYS A 123 9.28 -24.30 12.07
C LYS A 123 8.18 -23.21 12.18
N PRO A 124 7.17 -23.20 11.30
CA PRO A 124 6.10 -22.19 11.32
C PRO A 124 5.35 -22.06 12.65
N GLU A 125 5.05 -23.20 13.28
CA GLU A 125 4.31 -23.27 14.55
C GLU A 125 5.13 -22.66 15.68
N ALA A 126 6.46 -22.84 15.64
CA ALA A 126 7.36 -22.24 16.62
C ALA A 126 7.47 -20.72 16.46
N VAL A 127 7.35 -20.20 15.23
CA VAL A 127 7.22 -18.75 15.00
C VAL A 127 5.91 -18.25 15.61
N LEU A 128 4.78 -18.90 15.31
CA LEU A 128 3.47 -18.49 15.84
C LEU A 128 3.40 -18.60 17.38
N LYS A 129 4.06 -19.59 17.98
CA LYS A 129 4.14 -19.76 19.45
C LYS A 129 4.62 -18.50 20.17
N TRP A 130 5.54 -17.75 19.57
CA TRP A 130 6.06 -16.50 20.13
C TRP A 130 5.39 -15.26 19.52
N ALA A 131 5.04 -15.31 18.23
CA ALA A 131 4.42 -14.19 17.53
C ALA A 131 2.95 -13.96 17.89
N ASN A 132 2.23 -14.95 18.44
CA ASN A 132 0.82 -14.79 18.76
C ASN A 132 0.55 -13.65 19.76
N THR A 133 1.46 -13.40 20.72
CA THR A 133 1.33 -12.31 21.69
C THR A 133 1.36 -10.93 21.02
N PRO A 134 2.42 -10.53 20.29
CA PRO A 134 2.44 -9.22 19.63
C PRO A 134 1.34 -9.08 18.57
N ILE A 135 0.97 -10.15 17.86
CA ILE A 135 -0.16 -10.11 16.91
C ILE A 135 -1.48 -9.87 17.63
N SER A 136 -1.73 -10.54 18.76
CA SER A 136 -2.96 -10.38 19.53
C SER A 136 -3.07 -9.01 20.18
N MET A 137 -1.95 -8.47 20.68
CA MET A 137 -1.91 -7.10 21.21
C MET A 137 -2.29 -6.07 20.15
N LEU A 138 -1.64 -6.15 18.98
CA LEU A 138 -1.91 -5.22 17.89
C LEU A 138 -3.31 -5.43 17.28
N GLY A 139 -3.78 -6.68 17.24
CA GLY A 139 -5.11 -7.03 16.79
C GLY A 139 -6.23 -6.55 17.72
N GLY A 140 -5.98 -6.49 19.04
CA GLY A 140 -6.90 -5.88 20.00
C GLY A 140 -7.10 -4.39 19.74
N LEU A 141 -6.00 -3.64 19.56
CA LEU A 141 -6.05 -2.22 19.17
C LEU A 141 -6.76 -2.00 17.83
N TRP A 142 -6.61 -2.95 16.90
CA TRP A 142 -7.32 -2.91 15.63
C TRP A 142 -8.84 -3.14 15.79
N GLU A 143 -9.28 -4.05 16.66
CA GLU A 143 -10.72 -4.25 16.93
C GLU A 143 -11.35 -3.01 17.58
N GLU A 144 -10.65 -2.37 18.50
CA GLU A 144 -11.08 -1.10 19.10
C GLU A 144 -11.25 -0.01 18.03
N LEU A 145 -10.23 0.19 17.19
CA LEU A 145 -10.28 1.15 16.09
C LEU A 145 -11.38 0.82 15.08
N ARG A 146 -11.61 -0.45 14.80
CA ARG A 146 -12.68 -0.89 13.91
C ARG A 146 -14.05 -0.56 14.51
N ALA A 147 -14.27 -0.88 15.78
CA ALA A 147 -15.53 -0.59 16.45
C ALA A 147 -15.82 0.91 16.47
N GLU A 148 -14.78 1.75 16.64
CA GLU A 148 -14.87 3.20 16.49
C GLU A 148 -15.26 3.61 15.06
N TRP A 149 -14.61 3.03 14.03
CA TRP A 149 -14.91 3.37 12.64
C TRP A 149 -16.30 2.91 12.20
N GLU A 150 -16.80 1.79 12.72
CA GLU A 150 -18.16 1.31 12.45
C GLU A 150 -19.24 2.22 13.04
N GLN A 151 -18.92 3.01 14.07
CA GLN A 151 -19.84 4.00 14.63
C GLN A 151 -19.90 5.28 13.78
N SER A 152 -18.87 5.56 12.98
CA SER A 152 -18.86 6.69 12.05
C SER A 152 -19.67 6.38 10.80
N GLN A 153 -20.64 7.23 10.47
CA GLN A 153 -21.48 7.05 9.27
C GLN A 153 -20.82 7.54 7.97
N ASP A 154 -19.70 8.27 8.06
CA ASP A 154 -19.13 9.00 6.91
C ASP A 154 -18.24 8.15 6.00
N ASP A 155 -17.63 7.07 6.53
CA ASP A 155 -16.77 6.18 5.74
C ASP A 155 -16.85 4.74 6.26
N PRO A 156 -17.59 3.85 5.56
CA PRO A 156 -17.89 2.49 6.02
C PRO A 156 -16.72 1.52 5.79
N ARG A 157 -15.58 1.97 5.28
CA ARG A 157 -14.45 1.09 4.99
C ARG A 157 -13.77 0.63 6.27
N PRO A 158 -13.52 -0.67 6.46
CA PRO A 158 -12.84 -1.16 7.65
C PRO A 158 -11.35 -0.81 7.63
N PRO A 159 -10.71 -0.69 8.81
CA PRO A 159 -9.26 -0.62 8.90
C PRO A 159 -8.64 -1.94 8.44
N VAL A 160 -7.48 -1.88 7.79
CA VAL A 160 -6.77 -3.06 7.25
C VAL A 160 -5.50 -3.34 8.06
N PHE A 161 -5.29 -4.62 8.36
CA PHE A 161 -4.17 -5.19 9.08
C PHE A 161 -3.28 -5.99 8.12
N ILE A 162 -1.96 -5.85 8.20
CA ILE A 162 -1.02 -6.58 7.34
C ILE A 162 -0.03 -7.38 8.18
N LEU A 163 0.17 -8.65 7.82
CA LEU A 163 1.27 -9.49 8.31
C LEU A 163 2.23 -9.79 7.16
N VAL A 164 3.52 -9.47 7.34
CA VAL A 164 4.58 -9.71 6.36
C VAL A 164 5.48 -10.84 6.84
N CYS A 165 5.29 -12.03 6.29
CA CYS A 165 5.92 -13.28 6.67
C CYS A 165 7.18 -13.56 5.85
N LYS A 166 8.11 -14.34 6.41
CA LYS A 166 9.33 -14.75 5.70
C LYS A 166 9.06 -15.72 4.53
N ASN A 167 8.11 -16.64 4.68
CA ASN A 167 7.83 -17.70 3.71
C ASN A 167 6.35 -18.12 3.74
N THR A 168 5.94 -18.90 2.73
CA THR A 168 4.56 -19.40 2.56
C THR A 168 4.12 -20.33 3.68
N ALA A 169 5.04 -21.07 4.30
CA ALA A 169 4.73 -21.98 5.40
C ALA A 169 4.29 -21.22 6.67
N ILE A 170 4.99 -20.14 7.04
CA ILE A 170 4.60 -19.25 8.13
C ILE A 170 3.29 -18.54 7.80
N ALA A 171 3.14 -18.03 6.57
CA ALA A 171 1.91 -17.38 6.13
C ALA A 171 0.70 -18.33 6.19
N LYS A 172 0.88 -19.61 5.82
CA LYS A 172 -0.17 -20.63 5.90
C LYS A 172 -0.64 -20.84 7.34
N VAL A 173 0.27 -21.07 8.28
CA VAL A 173 -0.09 -21.29 9.69
C VAL A 173 -0.77 -20.06 10.31
N LEU A 174 -0.30 -18.86 9.97
CA LEU A 174 -0.96 -17.61 10.41
C LEU A 174 -2.35 -17.45 9.83
N TYR A 175 -2.53 -17.75 8.53
CA TYR A 175 -3.83 -17.71 7.87
C TYR A 175 -4.80 -18.70 8.51
N GLU A 176 -4.39 -19.96 8.71
CA GLU A 176 -5.23 -20.99 9.36
C GLU A 176 -5.60 -20.58 10.79
N TRP A 177 -4.67 -19.99 11.54
CA TRP A 177 -4.92 -19.51 12.90
C TRP A 177 -5.87 -18.30 12.96
N LEU A 178 -5.67 -17.28 12.12
CA LEU A 178 -6.44 -16.04 12.14
C LEU A 178 -7.78 -16.14 11.41
N ALA A 179 -7.76 -16.72 10.21
CA ALA A 179 -8.91 -16.77 9.30
C ALA A 179 -9.83 -17.95 9.60
N GLU A 180 -9.24 -19.14 9.82
CA GLU A 180 -10.00 -20.40 9.96
C GLU A 180 -10.16 -20.84 11.42
N ASN A 181 -9.56 -20.11 12.37
CA ASN A 181 -9.56 -20.45 13.80
C ASN A 181 -9.04 -21.88 14.07
N LYS A 182 -8.01 -22.31 13.33
CA LYS A 182 -7.31 -23.60 13.48
C LYS A 182 -5.93 -23.40 14.14
N PRO A 183 -5.85 -23.26 15.47
CA PRO A 183 -4.57 -23.10 16.14
C PRO A 183 -3.74 -24.40 16.11
N PRO A 184 -2.40 -24.31 15.95
CA PRO A 184 -1.51 -25.42 16.24
C PRO A 184 -1.58 -25.86 17.71
N MET A 185 -1.14 -27.08 17.99
CA MET A 185 -1.13 -27.65 19.35
C MET A 185 -0.36 -26.75 20.33
N GLY A 186 -0.98 -26.45 21.48
CA GLY A 186 -0.38 -25.62 22.53
C GLY A 186 -0.42 -24.11 22.27
N ILE A 187 -1.06 -23.65 21.18
CA ILE A 187 -1.27 -22.24 20.88
C ILE A 187 -2.76 -21.92 21.10
N PRO A 188 -3.12 -20.83 21.82
CA PRO A 188 -4.51 -20.46 22.02
C PRO A 188 -5.17 -20.02 20.69
N PRO A 189 -6.49 -20.22 20.53
CA PRO A 189 -7.24 -19.66 19.41
C PRO A 189 -7.10 -18.13 19.31
N SER A 190 -7.17 -17.59 18.10
CA SER A 190 -7.17 -16.14 17.90
C SER A 190 -8.44 -15.53 18.49
N LYS A 191 -8.26 -14.49 19.32
CA LYS A 191 -9.34 -13.69 19.90
C LYS A 191 -9.80 -12.55 18.99
N ILE A 192 -9.16 -12.38 17.82
CA ILE A 192 -9.48 -11.32 16.86
C ILE A 192 -10.62 -11.82 15.96
N GLY A 193 -11.86 -11.58 16.38
CA GLY A 193 -13.05 -12.08 15.68
C GLY A 193 -13.21 -11.51 14.28
N GLY A 194 -12.80 -10.26 14.08
CA GLY A 194 -12.93 -9.52 12.83
C GLY A 194 -12.11 -10.08 11.66
N PHE A 195 -11.13 -10.93 11.93
CA PHE A 195 -10.30 -11.60 10.91
C PHE A 195 -10.88 -12.93 10.43
N ARG A 196 -11.85 -13.51 11.15
CA ARG A 196 -12.37 -14.84 10.83
C ARG A 196 -13.11 -14.84 9.49
N ASN A 197 -12.85 -15.83 8.66
CA ASN A 197 -13.62 -16.09 7.45
C ASN A 197 -14.81 -16.99 7.82
N VAL A 198 -16.01 -16.41 7.83
CA VAL A 198 -17.26 -17.09 8.21
C VAL A 198 -18.35 -16.75 7.20
N ASP A 199 -19.27 -17.69 6.96
CA ASP A 199 -20.46 -17.48 6.11
C ASP A 199 -20.14 -16.94 4.71
N GLY A 200 -19.05 -17.41 4.12
CA GLY A 200 -18.58 -16.97 2.79
C GLY A 200 -17.94 -15.58 2.75
N ARG A 201 -17.83 -14.87 3.90
CA ARG A 201 -17.14 -13.57 3.98
C ARG A 201 -15.63 -13.78 4.10
N LEU A 202 -14.90 -13.14 3.19
CA LEU A 202 -13.44 -13.22 3.10
C LEU A 202 -12.80 -12.02 3.81
N ASN A 203 -12.73 -12.07 5.14
CA ASN A 203 -12.12 -11.03 5.98
C ASN A 203 -10.59 -11.11 5.99
N THR A 204 -10.02 -12.30 5.89
CA THR A 204 -8.57 -12.52 5.82
C THR A 204 -8.20 -13.21 4.52
N ILE A 205 -7.14 -12.73 3.87
CA ILE A 205 -6.56 -13.33 2.67
C ILE A 205 -5.10 -13.71 2.88
N ARG A 206 -4.66 -14.78 2.19
CA ARG A 206 -3.25 -15.17 2.12
C ARG A 206 -2.69 -14.85 0.74
N VAL A 207 -1.58 -14.12 0.71
CA VAL A 207 -0.90 -13.71 -0.52
C VAL A 207 0.47 -14.38 -0.58
N ASP A 208 0.55 -15.43 -1.40
CA ASP A 208 1.78 -16.18 -1.60
C ASP A 208 2.66 -15.55 -2.69
N SER A 209 3.96 -15.84 -2.67
CA SER A 209 4.94 -15.26 -3.60
C SER A 209 4.61 -15.50 -5.09
N LYS A 210 3.94 -16.62 -5.41
CA LYS A 210 3.50 -16.92 -6.77
C LYS A 210 2.46 -15.91 -7.26
N VAL A 211 1.49 -15.56 -6.39
CA VAL A 211 0.45 -14.58 -6.71
C VAL A 211 1.07 -13.19 -6.86
N VAL A 212 2.04 -12.83 -6.00
CA VAL A 212 2.78 -11.56 -6.11
C VAL A 212 3.46 -11.47 -7.48
N ASN A 213 4.23 -12.49 -7.87
CA ASN A 213 4.92 -12.51 -9.16
C ASN A 213 3.95 -12.50 -10.36
N ASP A 214 2.87 -13.28 -10.31
CA ASP A 214 1.84 -13.30 -11.38
C ASP A 214 1.11 -11.95 -11.49
N THR A 215 0.94 -11.24 -10.37
CA THR A 215 0.31 -9.90 -10.34
C THR A 215 1.26 -8.82 -10.87
N ASP A 216 2.53 -8.85 -10.50
CA ASP A 216 3.53 -7.89 -10.99
C ASP A 216 3.78 -8.06 -12.50
N THR A 217 3.72 -9.29 -13.02
CA THR A 217 3.94 -9.62 -14.45
C THR A 217 2.74 -9.37 -15.37
N GLY A 218 1.54 -9.10 -14.84
CA GLY A 218 0.35 -8.84 -15.69
C GLY A 218 -0.29 -10.08 -16.31
N HIS A 219 0.39 -11.24 -16.29
CA HIS A 219 -0.09 -12.50 -16.84
C HIS A 219 -0.49 -13.45 -15.72
N ALA A 220 -1.73 -13.32 -15.22
CA ALA A 220 -2.28 -14.31 -14.31
C ALA A 220 -2.41 -15.66 -15.03
N LYS A 221 -1.69 -16.68 -14.55
CA LYS A 221 -1.68 -18.01 -15.17
C LYS A 221 -2.86 -18.89 -14.75
N SER A 222 -3.64 -18.46 -13.75
CA SER A 222 -4.84 -19.15 -13.28
C SER A 222 -5.93 -18.16 -12.85
N ASP A 223 -7.18 -18.61 -12.93
CA ASP A 223 -8.36 -17.91 -12.42
C ASP A 223 -8.21 -17.47 -10.96
N GLU A 224 -7.54 -18.28 -10.13
CA GLU A 224 -7.29 -17.96 -8.72
C GLU A 224 -6.31 -16.79 -8.56
N SER A 225 -5.20 -16.80 -9.30
CA SER A 225 -4.25 -15.68 -9.31
C SER A 225 -4.92 -14.39 -9.82
N GLN A 226 -5.76 -14.50 -10.85
CA GLN A 226 -6.48 -13.35 -11.40
C GLN A 226 -7.53 -12.79 -10.41
N TRP A 227 -8.28 -13.67 -9.74
CA TRP A 227 -9.23 -13.26 -8.71
C TRP A 227 -8.52 -12.61 -7.51
N MET A 228 -7.39 -13.18 -7.09
CA MET A 228 -6.60 -12.63 -5.98
C MET A 228 -6.04 -11.25 -6.34
N ARG A 229 -5.63 -11.04 -7.59
CA ARG A 229 -5.25 -9.71 -8.08
C ARG A 229 -6.39 -8.70 -7.95
N PHE A 230 -7.58 -9.02 -8.45
CA PHE A 230 -8.75 -8.14 -8.28
C PHE A 230 -9.07 -7.88 -6.81
N THR A 231 -8.91 -8.90 -5.96
CA THR A 231 -9.10 -8.78 -4.51
C THR A 231 -8.11 -7.78 -3.92
N LEU A 232 -6.82 -7.89 -4.24
CA LEU A 232 -5.80 -6.96 -3.76
C LEU A 232 -6.01 -5.53 -4.26
N ASP A 233 -6.26 -5.35 -5.56
CA ASP A 233 -6.45 -4.04 -6.20
C ASP A 233 -7.66 -3.27 -5.63
N THR A 234 -8.60 -4.00 -5.01
CA THR A 234 -9.84 -3.44 -4.47
C THR A 234 -9.93 -3.46 -2.94
N VAL A 235 -8.86 -3.81 -2.23
CA VAL A 235 -8.83 -3.67 -0.77
C VAL A 235 -9.06 -2.20 -0.40
N GLY A 236 -10.00 -1.95 0.50
CA GLY A 236 -10.37 -0.58 0.89
C GLY A 236 -11.19 0.17 -0.17
N ARG A 237 -11.78 -0.52 -1.15
CA ARG A 237 -12.74 0.05 -2.12
C ARG A 237 -14.14 -0.54 -1.88
N THR A 238 -15.14 0.32 -1.75
CA THR A 238 -16.54 -0.10 -1.55
C THR A 238 -17.29 -0.33 -2.85
N ALA A 239 -16.90 0.38 -3.91
CA ALA A 239 -17.52 0.32 -5.23
C ALA A 239 -16.47 0.44 -6.34
N TRP A 240 -16.83 -0.07 -7.52
CA TRP A 240 -16.06 0.15 -8.74
C TRP A 240 -16.18 1.62 -9.20
N PRO A 241 -15.17 2.16 -9.89
CA PRO A 241 -15.31 3.43 -10.61
C PRO A 241 -16.54 3.40 -11.53
N ARG A 242 -17.16 4.56 -11.76
CA ARG A 242 -18.33 4.66 -12.64
C ARG A 242 -18.04 5.56 -13.82
N ASP A 243 -18.67 5.27 -14.95
CA ASP A 243 -18.66 6.16 -16.11
C ASP A 243 -19.57 7.39 -15.90
N GLN A 244 -19.61 8.28 -16.90
CA GLN A 244 -20.46 9.48 -16.88
C GLN A 244 -21.97 9.16 -16.77
N GLN A 245 -22.38 7.95 -17.13
CA GLN A 245 -23.76 7.47 -17.05
C GLN A 245 -24.03 6.73 -15.73
N GLY A 246 -23.06 6.68 -14.83
CA GLY A 246 -23.16 6.01 -13.54
C GLY A 246 -23.01 4.50 -13.59
N ARG A 247 -22.60 3.91 -14.72
CA ARG A 247 -22.39 2.44 -14.84
C ARG A 247 -21.04 2.05 -14.25
N PRO A 248 -20.96 0.95 -13.47
CA PRO A 248 -19.69 0.47 -12.94
C PRO A 248 -18.75 0.05 -14.07
N LEU A 249 -17.49 0.49 -13.96
CA LEU A 249 -16.40 0.14 -14.86
C LEU A 249 -15.64 -1.05 -14.27
N TYR A 250 -15.87 -2.22 -14.85
CA TYR A 250 -15.17 -3.43 -14.48
C TYR A 250 -13.84 -3.55 -15.23
N PRO A 251 -12.79 -4.06 -14.57
CA PRO A 251 -11.58 -4.48 -15.27
C PRO A 251 -11.90 -5.58 -16.30
N GLU A 252 -11.07 -5.66 -17.35
CA GLU A 252 -11.20 -6.69 -18.37
C GLU A 252 -11.22 -8.11 -17.76
N GLY A 253 -12.18 -8.93 -18.18
CA GLY A 253 -12.36 -10.30 -17.72
C GLY A 253 -12.91 -10.46 -16.29
N PHE A 254 -13.14 -9.38 -15.53
CA PHE A 254 -13.68 -9.49 -14.16
C PHE A 254 -15.09 -10.07 -14.13
N GLU A 255 -16.01 -9.58 -14.95
CA GLU A 255 -17.41 -10.03 -14.93
C GLU A 255 -17.54 -11.52 -15.27
N ASP A 256 -16.83 -11.98 -16.29
CA ASP A 256 -16.84 -13.38 -16.71
C ASP A 256 -16.21 -14.29 -15.64
N LEU A 257 -15.12 -13.83 -15.02
CA LEU A 257 -14.49 -14.54 -13.91
C LEU A 257 -15.40 -14.59 -12.67
N ALA A 258 -16.09 -13.50 -12.34
CA ALA A 258 -17.03 -13.45 -11.23
C ALA A 258 -18.20 -14.40 -11.47
N LYS A 259 -18.79 -14.42 -12.67
CA LYS A 259 -19.84 -15.36 -13.07
C LYS A 259 -19.36 -16.81 -12.98
N LYS A 260 -18.19 -17.11 -13.53
CA LYS A 260 -17.58 -18.46 -13.48
C LYS A 260 -17.39 -18.96 -12.04
N ARG A 261 -17.11 -18.05 -11.10
CA ARG A 261 -16.88 -18.37 -9.68
C ARG A 261 -18.12 -18.26 -8.79
N GLY A 262 -19.27 -17.85 -9.34
CA GLY A 262 -20.49 -17.59 -8.56
C GLY A 262 -20.29 -16.47 -7.52
N GLN A 263 -19.43 -15.50 -7.81
CA GLN A 263 -19.09 -14.40 -6.90
C GLN A 263 -19.87 -13.13 -7.28
N PRO A 264 -20.15 -12.24 -6.30
CA PRO A 264 -20.82 -10.98 -6.58
C PRO A 264 -19.94 -10.04 -7.41
N LEU A 265 -20.57 -9.12 -8.14
CA LEU A 265 -19.89 -8.14 -8.99
C LEU A 265 -19.36 -6.91 -8.22
N HIS A 266 -19.55 -6.83 -6.90
CA HIS A 266 -18.92 -5.77 -6.12
C HIS A 266 -17.40 -6.02 -6.00
N PRO A 267 -16.60 -5.00 -5.64
CA PRO A 267 -15.16 -5.19 -5.50
C PRO A 267 -14.85 -6.30 -4.48
N PRO A 268 -14.04 -7.33 -4.84
CA PRO A 268 -13.81 -8.49 -3.97
C PRO A 268 -12.94 -8.18 -2.75
N GLY A 269 -12.11 -7.13 -2.80
CA GLY A 269 -11.30 -6.66 -1.68
C GLY A 269 -12.05 -5.82 -0.64
N ARG A 270 -13.31 -5.46 -0.92
CA ARG A 270 -14.15 -4.59 -0.08
C ARG A 270 -14.16 -4.98 1.40
N ASP A 271 -14.31 -6.27 1.67
CA ASP A 271 -14.52 -6.82 3.01
C ASP A 271 -13.21 -7.32 3.65
N VAL A 272 -12.09 -7.24 2.93
CA VAL A 272 -10.78 -7.66 3.43
C VAL A 272 -10.33 -6.73 4.54
N ARG A 273 -9.99 -7.34 5.67
CA ARG A 273 -9.56 -6.70 6.93
C ARG A 273 -8.14 -7.11 7.30
N CYS A 274 -7.71 -8.30 6.92
CA CYS A 274 -6.38 -8.81 7.22
C CYS A 274 -5.72 -9.43 5.99
N ILE A 275 -4.44 -9.12 5.78
CA ILE A 275 -3.64 -9.64 4.68
C ILE A 275 -2.41 -10.33 5.25
N VAL A 276 -2.27 -11.63 5.01
CA VAL A 276 -1.08 -12.41 5.37
C VAL A 276 -0.25 -12.63 4.11
N SER A 277 0.87 -11.91 3.98
CA SER A 277 1.71 -11.90 2.78
C SER A 277 3.11 -12.46 3.05
N VAL A 278 3.73 -13.12 2.07
CA VAL A 278 5.14 -13.59 2.10
C VAL A 278 6.12 -12.56 1.51
N GLY A 279 5.60 -11.71 0.64
CA GLY A 279 6.36 -10.70 -0.07
C GLY A 279 5.92 -9.30 0.30
N MET A 280 6.56 -8.33 -0.34
CA MET A 280 5.95 -7.02 -0.46
C MET A 280 4.65 -7.19 -1.26
N LEU A 281 3.60 -6.49 -0.84
CA LEU A 281 2.39 -6.41 -1.66
C LEU A 281 2.75 -5.72 -2.98
N THR A 282 2.12 -6.19 -4.05
CA THR A 282 2.46 -5.90 -5.45
C THR A 282 2.57 -4.42 -5.73
N GLU A 283 3.38 -4.08 -6.74
CA GLU A 283 3.52 -2.71 -7.19
C GLU A 283 2.19 -2.19 -7.76
N GLY A 284 1.73 -1.02 -7.30
CA GLY A 284 0.41 -0.47 -7.65
C GLY A 284 -0.72 -0.74 -6.66
N TRP A 285 -0.48 -1.48 -5.57
CA TRP A 285 -1.46 -1.59 -4.49
C TRP A 285 -1.62 -0.26 -3.73
N ASP A 286 -2.83 0.31 -3.82
CA ASP A 286 -3.18 1.60 -3.23
C ASP A 286 -4.39 1.46 -2.28
N CYS A 287 -4.09 1.18 -1.02
CA CYS A 287 -5.07 1.08 0.06
C CYS A 287 -4.70 2.06 1.18
N ASN A 288 -5.56 3.05 1.44
CA ASN A 288 -5.34 4.06 2.46
C ASN A 288 -5.97 3.74 3.83
N THR A 289 -6.66 2.61 3.95
CA THR A 289 -7.24 2.14 5.22
C THR A 289 -6.32 1.22 6.01
N VAL A 290 -5.08 1.00 5.56
CA VAL A 290 -4.07 0.26 6.33
C VAL A 290 -3.71 1.06 7.58
N THR A 291 -3.81 0.41 8.74
CA THR A 291 -3.57 1.03 10.05
C THR A 291 -2.61 0.25 10.92
N HIS A 292 -2.44 -1.06 10.67
CA HIS A 292 -1.63 -1.94 11.50
C HIS A 292 -0.76 -2.86 10.63
N ILE A 293 0.53 -2.98 10.98
CA ILE A 293 1.50 -3.80 10.25
C ILE A 293 2.31 -4.65 11.25
N VAL A 294 2.47 -5.94 10.97
CA VAL A 294 3.35 -6.86 11.70
C VAL A 294 4.39 -7.47 10.76
N GLY A 295 5.67 -7.24 11.05
CA GLY A 295 6.80 -7.87 10.37
C GLY A 295 7.24 -9.16 11.05
N LEU A 296 7.17 -10.28 10.31
CA LEU A 296 7.58 -11.63 10.73
C LEU A 296 8.62 -12.21 9.76
N ARG A 297 9.59 -11.37 9.39
CA ARG A 297 10.71 -11.73 8.51
C ARG A 297 11.98 -10.97 8.86
N PRO A 298 13.16 -11.43 8.42
CA PRO A 298 14.36 -10.61 8.50
C PRO A 298 14.23 -9.42 7.53
N PHE A 299 14.43 -8.22 8.08
CA PHE A 299 14.59 -6.98 7.33
C PHE A 299 16.09 -6.65 7.26
N MET A 300 16.67 -6.76 6.07
CA MET A 300 18.12 -6.63 5.85
C MET A 300 18.55 -5.22 5.42
N SER A 301 17.60 -4.37 5.01
CA SER A 301 17.86 -3.00 4.57
C SER A 301 16.75 -2.07 5.01
N GLN A 302 17.09 -0.79 5.21
CA GLN A 302 16.13 0.26 5.52
C GLN A 302 15.09 0.44 4.40
N LEU A 303 15.53 0.35 3.14
CA LEU A 303 14.63 0.44 1.99
C LEU A 303 13.51 -0.62 2.02
N LEU A 304 13.81 -1.86 2.43
CA LEU A 304 12.79 -2.89 2.55
C LEU A 304 11.79 -2.56 3.67
N CYS A 305 12.26 -1.95 4.77
CA CYS A 305 11.38 -1.45 5.82
C CYS A 305 10.48 -0.33 5.28
N GLU A 306 11.03 0.63 4.54
CA GLU A 306 10.29 1.74 3.91
C GLU A 306 9.25 1.24 2.93
N GLN A 307 9.59 0.26 2.08
CA GLN A 307 8.66 -0.34 1.13
C GLN A 307 7.51 -1.06 1.80
N VAL A 308 7.74 -1.71 2.95
CA VAL A 308 6.68 -2.39 3.71
C VAL A 308 5.82 -1.40 4.49
N VAL A 309 6.45 -0.49 5.22
CA VAL A 309 5.75 0.49 6.07
C VAL A 309 5.03 1.53 5.22
N GLY A 310 5.67 2.03 4.16
CA GLY A 310 5.16 3.08 3.27
C GLY A 310 3.80 2.74 2.65
N ARG A 311 3.51 1.46 2.41
CA ARG A 311 2.16 1.03 1.96
C ARG A 311 1.06 1.40 2.95
N GLY A 312 1.38 1.40 4.24
CA GLY A 312 0.48 1.78 5.32
C GLY A 312 0.53 3.23 5.74
N LEU A 313 1.42 4.06 5.17
CA LEU A 313 1.55 5.47 5.54
C LEU A 313 0.62 6.40 4.75
N ARG A 314 -0.11 5.89 3.76
CA ARG A 314 -1.09 6.69 3.01
C ARG A 314 -2.21 7.16 3.92
N ARG A 315 -2.52 8.45 3.91
CA ARG A 315 -3.57 9.06 4.71
C ARG A 315 -4.96 8.61 4.27
N ARG A 316 -5.85 8.41 5.24
CA ARG A 316 -7.27 8.16 4.95
C ARG A 316 -7.98 9.47 4.64
N THR A 317 -7.62 10.56 5.32
CA THR A 317 -8.22 11.88 5.16
C THR A 317 -7.16 12.98 4.96
N TYR A 318 -7.51 13.94 4.12
CA TYR A 318 -6.73 15.17 3.86
C TYR A 318 -7.45 16.41 4.40
N GLU A 319 -8.47 16.20 5.24
CA GLU A 319 -9.22 17.29 5.89
C GLU A 319 -8.31 18.10 6.82
N LEU A 320 -8.46 19.42 6.77
CA LEU A 320 -7.77 20.35 7.66
C LEU A 320 -8.55 20.43 8.97
N GLY A 321 -7.83 20.29 10.09
CA GLY A 321 -8.37 20.51 11.42
C GLY A 321 -8.51 21.99 11.77
N ALA A 322 -8.79 22.27 13.04
CA ALA A 322 -9.05 23.63 13.55
C ALA A 322 -7.93 24.66 13.35
N ASN A 323 -6.71 24.23 12.98
CA ASN A 323 -5.54 25.10 12.79
C ASN A 323 -5.12 25.21 11.31
N ASP A 324 -6.01 24.87 10.36
CA ASP A 324 -5.68 24.72 8.92
C ASP A 324 -4.54 23.72 8.63
N LEU A 325 -4.31 22.79 9.58
CA LEU A 325 -3.34 21.70 9.46
C LEU A 325 -4.07 20.37 9.38
N MET A 326 -3.56 19.44 8.57
CA MET A 326 -4.09 18.08 8.49
C MET A 326 -4.04 17.40 9.87
N THR A 327 -5.08 16.63 10.20
CA THR A 327 -5.12 15.91 11.48
C THR A 327 -4.05 14.84 11.56
N GLU A 328 -3.58 14.54 12.76
CA GLU A 328 -2.64 13.43 12.96
C GLU A 328 -3.33 12.09 12.66
N GLU A 329 -2.70 11.27 11.82
CA GLU A 329 -3.09 9.88 11.60
C GLU A 329 -1.88 8.99 11.90
N VAL A 330 -2.12 7.86 12.58
CA VAL A 330 -1.05 6.94 12.98
C VAL A 330 -1.22 5.56 12.33
N ALA A 331 -0.10 4.96 11.96
CA ALA A 331 -0.02 3.56 11.55
C ALA A 331 0.80 2.79 12.59
N LYS A 332 0.21 1.79 13.26
CA LYS A 332 0.90 1.03 14.31
C LYS A 332 1.70 -0.11 13.69
N VAL A 333 3.00 -0.16 13.98
CA VAL A 333 3.95 -1.06 13.31
C VAL A 333 4.76 -1.85 14.32
N PHE A 334 4.61 -3.17 14.30
CA PHE A 334 5.41 -4.10 15.11
C PHE A 334 6.30 -4.95 14.21
N GLY A 335 7.50 -5.26 14.68
CA GLY A 335 8.44 -6.20 14.05
C GLY A 335 9.11 -5.73 12.77
N VAL A 336 8.92 -4.46 12.39
CA VAL A 336 9.67 -3.80 11.31
C VAL A 336 10.60 -2.78 11.96
N PRO A 337 11.94 -2.98 11.91
CA PRO A 337 12.90 -2.10 12.56
C PRO A 337 13.10 -0.82 11.73
N PHE A 338 12.07 0.00 11.64
CA PHE A 338 12.06 1.25 10.91
C PHE A 338 12.57 2.37 11.83
N GLN A 339 13.57 3.15 11.41
CA GLN A 339 14.20 4.20 12.21
C GLN A 339 14.13 5.53 11.45
N VAL A 340 13.00 6.22 11.57
CA VAL A 340 12.88 7.62 11.14
C VAL A 340 12.35 8.39 12.37
N ILE A 341 13.15 9.33 12.86
CA ILE A 341 12.85 10.25 13.99
C ILE A 341 11.87 11.33 13.45
N PRO A 342 10.90 11.89 14.23
CA PRO A 342 10.84 11.99 15.68
C PRO A 342 9.70 11.22 16.36
N PHE A 343 10.07 10.54 17.44
CA PHE A 343 9.16 9.89 18.37
C PHE A 343 8.28 10.92 19.07
N LYS A 344 6.96 10.87 18.83
CA LYS A 344 5.97 11.38 19.78
C LYS A 344 5.44 10.21 20.61
N ALA A 345 5.97 10.06 21.82
CA ALA A 345 5.32 9.30 22.87
C ALA A 345 4.20 10.17 23.45
N ASN A 346 3.05 10.26 22.77
CA ASN A 346 1.89 10.93 23.34
C ASN A 346 1.02 9.93 24.12
N PRO A 347 0.71 10.21 25.39
CA PRO A 347 -0.30 9.49 26.15
C PRO A 347 -1.68 9.90 25.62
N THR A 348 -2.44 8.93 25.13
CA THR A 348 -3.91 8.97 25.04
C THR A 348 -4.51 10.30 24.56
N SER A 349 -4.27 10.70 23.31
CA SER A 349 -5.11 11.70 22.66
C SER A 349 -6.44 11.06 22.26
N ALA A 350 -7.53 11.45 22.92
CA ALA A 350 -8.87 11.06 22.54
C ALA A 350 -9.15 11.51 21.09
N THR A 351 -9.62 10.58 20.25
CA THR A 351 -10.02 10.89 18.87
C THR A 351 -11.14 11.93 18.92
N LYS A 352 -10.92 13.10 18.32
CA LYS A 352 -12.02 14.07 18.16
C LYS A 352 -13.04 13.48 17.16
N PRO A 353 -14.35 13.65 17.41
CA PRO A 353 -15.37 13.17 16.49
C PRO A 353 -15.16 13.78 15.11
N THR A 354 -15.26 12.93 14.09
CA THR A 354 -15.18 13.31 12.68
C THR A 354 -16.32 14.28 12.34
N GLN A 355 -16.01 15.36 11.61
CA GLN A 355 -17.04 16.26 11.10
C GLN A 355 -17.82 15.57 9.98
N LYS A 356 -19.14 15.69 10.05
CA LYS A 356 -20.08 15.10 9.10
C LYS A 356 -19.74 15.53 7.67
N ARG A 357 -19.60 14.58 6.76
CA ARG A 357 -19.26 14.85 5.36
C ARG A 357 -20.49 15.22 4.56
N HIS A 358 -20.34 16.25 3.73
CA HIS A 358 -21.30 16.57 2.69
C HIS A 358 -20.63 16.31 1.35
N HIS A 359 -21.11 15.28 0.63
CA HIS A 359 -20.72 15.10 -0.76
C HIS A 359 -21.30 16.25 -1.57
N VAL A 360 -20.42 17.11 -2.09
CA VAL A 360 -20.81 18.19 -2.99
C VAL A 360 -20.84 17.63 -4.41
N CYS A 361 -22.01 17.69 -5.03
CA CYS A 361 -22.20 17.29 -6.42
C CYS A 361 -22.74 18.48 -7.21
N ALA A 362 -22.32 18.60 -8.47
CA ALA A 362 -22.89 19.58 -9.37
C ALA A 362 -24.40 19.30 -9.54
N LEU A 363 -25.22 20.32 -9.28
CA LEU A 363 -26.68 20.21 -9.44
C LEU A 363 -27.04 20.36 -10.92
N PRO A 364 -27.75 19.38 -11.54
CA PRO A 364 -28.11 19.46 -12.96
C PRO A 364 -28.85 20.75 -13.35
N GLY A 365 -29.73 21.25 -12.46
CA GLY A 365 -30.49 22.50 -12.68
C GLY A 365 -29.64 23.80 -12.60
N ARG A 366 -28.37 23.70 -12.22
CA ARG A 366 -27.42 24.82 -12.12
C ARG A 366 -26.31 24.75 -13.17
N ALA A 367 -26.47 23.94 -14.22
CA ALA A 367 -25.50 23.84 -15.32
C ALA A 367 -25.12 25.20 -15.93
N ARG A 368 -26.02 26.18 -15.94
CA ARG A 368 -25.73 27.56 -16.40
C ARG A 368 -24.65 28.31 -15.60
N LEU A 369 -24.30 27.84 -14.40
CA LEU A 369 -23.27 28.41 -13.53
C LEU A 369 -21.91 27.67 -13.68
N GLU A 370 -21.81 26.76 -14.65
CA GLU A 370 -20.58 26.04 -14.97
C GLU A 370 -19.42 27.00 -15.27
N ILE A 371 -18.27 26.75 -14.65
CA ILE A 371 -17.04 27.49 -14.93
C ILE A 371 -16.21 26.65 -15.89
N ARG A 372 -15.98 27.18 -17.10
CA ARG A 372 -15.10 26.58 -18.10
C ARG A 372 -13.74 27.25 -18.05
N PHE A 373 -12.70 26.45 -17.85
CA PHE A 373 -11.32 26.93 -17.92
C PHE A 373 -10.79 26.77 -19.35
N PRO A 374 -10.20 27.82 -19.94
CA PRO A 374 -9.62 27.72 -21.26
C PRO A 374 -8.44 26.75 -21.25
N ARG A 375 -8.28 25.99 -22.32
CA ARG A 375 -7.15 25.09 -22.52
C ARG A 375 -5.87 25.92 -22.65
N VAL A 376 -4.96 25.78 -21.69
CA VAL A 376 -3.69 26.54 -21.70
C VAL A 376 -2.75 25.91 -22.73
N GLU A 377 -2.66 26.51 -23.92
CA GLU A 377 -1.78 26.03 -25.00
C GLU A 377 -0.30 26.38 -24.78
N GLY A 378 0.00 27.30 -23.86
CA GLY A 378 1.36 27.61 -23.47
C GLY A 378 1.46 28.77 -22.47
N CYS A 379 2.52 28.75 -21.66
CA CYS A 379 2.89 29.85 -20.76
C CYS A 379 4.25 30.40 -21.20
N ARG A 380 4.32 31.68 -21.60
CA ARG A 380 5.60 32.36 -21.87
C ARG A 380 5.90 33.32 -20.73
N GLY A 381 6.99 33.05 -20.01
CA GLY A 381 7.49 33.91 -18.94
C GLY A 381 8.39 35.02 -19.47
N HIS A 382 7.91 36.27 -19.41
CA HIS A 382 8.77 37.44 -19.23
C HIS A 382 8.00 38.50 -18.44
N ALA A 383 8.26 38.57 -17.12
CA ALA A 383 7.93 39.63 -16.16
C ALA A 383 6.49 40.21 -16.08
N ARG A 384 5.54 39.84 -16.95
CA ARG A 384 4.09 40.07 -16.77
C ARG A 384 3.34 38.91 -17.42
N PHE A 385 2.54 38.19 -16.62
CA PHE A 385 1.73 37.09 -17.11
C PHE A 385 0.65 37.61 -18.06
N ARG A 386 0.69 37.18 -19.33
CA ARG A 386 -0.39 37.37 -20.29
C ARG A 386 -0.82 36.01 -20.78
N THR A 387 -2.02 35.60 -20.39
CA THR A 387 -2.65 34.37 -20.88
C THR A 387 -3.35 34.68 -22.21
N SER A 388 -3.11 33.85 -23.22
CA SER A 388 -3.85 33.87 -24.49
C SER A 388 -4.58 32.54 -24.64
N GLY A 389 -5.86 32.58 -24.95
CA GLY A 389 -6.69 31.40 -25.19
C GLY A 389 -7.63 31.63 -26.37
N THR A 390 -7.91 30.56 -27.12
CA THR A 390 -8.93 30.46 -28.17
C THR A 390 -10.20 29.88 -27.56
N ARG A 391 -11.37 30.44 -27.94
CA ARG A 391 -12.67 30.14 -27.31
C ARG A 391 -13.46 29.02 -27.99
N ASP A 392 -12.95 28.45 -29.08
CA ASP A 392 -13.76 27.70 -30.07
C ASP A 392 -13.37 26.22 -30.26
N ASP A 393 -12.70 25.57 -29.29
CA ASP A 393 -12.33 24.14 -29.40
C ASP A 393 -13.22 23.27 -28.48
N PRO A 394 -13.85 22.17 -28.93
CA PRO A 394 -14.89 21.45 -28.17
C PRO A 394 -14.34 20.52 -27.06
N THR A 395 -13.15 20.81 -26.52
CA THR A 395 -12.47 19.97 -25.51
C THR A 395 -12.11 20.72 -24.21
N ASP A 396 -13.00 21.62 -23.77
CA ASP A 396 -12.89 22.30 -22.47
C ASP A 396 -13.03 21.32 -21.28
N LEU A 397 -12.22 21.52 -20.23
CA LEU A 397 -12.34 20.83 -18.96
C LEU A 397 -13.48 21.44 -18.14
N VAL A 398 -14.47 20.61 -17.81
CA VAL A 398 -15.72 21.00 -17.14
C VAL A 398 -15.57 20.81 -15.63
N ALA A 399 -15.72 21.89 -14.86
CA ALA A 399 -15.94 21.84 -13.41
C ALA A 399 -17.27 22.52 -13.09
N GLY A 400 -18.22 21.75 -12.52
CA GLY A 400 -19.54 22.27 -12.13
C GLY A 400 -19.47 23.10 -10.86
N ALA A 401 -20.21 24.21 -10.83
CA ALA A 401 -20.35 25.06 -9.65
C ALA A 401 -21.21 24.39 -8.56
N ILE A 402 -20.81 24.65 -7.30
CA ILE A 402 -21.37 24.11 -6.06
C ILE A 402 -22.79 24.64 -5.78
#